data_AF-A0A1W1CNA9-F1
#
_entry.id   AF-A0A1W1CNA9-F1
#
_cell.length_a   1.000
_cell.length_b   1.000
_cell.length_c   1.000
_cell.angle_alpha   90.00
_cell.angle_beta   90.00
_cell.angle_gamma   90.00
#
_symmetry.space_group_name_H-M   'P 1'
#
loop_
_entity.id
_entity.type
_entity.pdbx_description
1 polymer ?
#
loop_
_entity_poly.entity_id
_entity_poly.type
_entity_poly.pdbx_seq_one_letter_code
_entity_poly.pdbx_strand_id
1 'polypeptide(L)'
;MQTEVDKREIYQQRVEKIDHAKIRIDEIKAKVNSLEKELLEIKQLDRLFFCKDTVEKSRKTTIYKGDDILFVAELSYQRFPNYKIVTWEEANEYAKKLRIGGYNDWRLPTIEELERLLTKQSMKNSKRDSHYILRDFLEVMPQDSCFWSSTEENELYAWVVDFGKGYDYWRRKTLKYYAIYVRKT
;
A
#
# COMPACT_ATOMS: atom_id res chain seq x y z
N MET A 1 -8.78 14.69 -65.30
CA MET A 1 -9.19 13.28 -65.11
C MET A 1 -8.07 12.47 -64.48
N GLN A 2 -6.85 12.44 -65.05
CA GLN A 2 -5.70 11.70 -64.49
C GLN A 2 -5.31 12.10 -63.05
N THR A 3 -5.37 13.39 -62.74
CA THR A 3 -5.00 13.95 -61.42
C THR A 3 -5.94 13.62 -60.27
N GLU A 4 -7.19 13.24 -60.56
CA GLU A 4 -8.13 12.79 -59.51
C GLU A 4 -7.99 11.30 -59.21
N VAL A 5 -7.59 10.51 -60.21
CA VAL A 5 -7.30 9.07 -60.05
C VAL A 5 -6.07 8.89 -59.15
N ASP A 6 -5.00 9.66 -59.38
CA ASP A 6 -3.78 9.60 -58.54
C ASP A 6 -4.05 9.96 -57.07
N LYS A 7 -4.94 10.93 -56.81
CA LYS A 7 -5.30 11.32 -55.43
C LYS A 7 -6.07 10.21 -54.71
N ARG A 8 -6.95 9.50 -55.42
CA ARG A 8 -7.71 8.36 -54.85
C ARG A 8 -6.78 7.19 -54.53
N GLU A 9 -5.80 6.93 -55.38
CA GLU A 9 -4.83 5.85 -55.16
C GLU A 9 -3.93 6.14 -53.95
N ILE A 10 -3.43 7.38 -53.82
CA ILE A 10 -2.66 7.82 -52.63
C ILE A 10 -3.52 7.73 -51.35
N TYR A 11 -4.80 8.09 -51.43
CA TYR A 11 -5.73 7.95 -50.30
C TYR A 11 -5.87 6.48 -49.89
N GLN A 12 -6.10 5.58 -50.85
CA GLN A 12 -6.27 4.16 -50.58
C GLN A 12 -5.03 3.53 -49.94
N GLN A 13 -3.83 3.84 -50.46
CA GLN A 13 -2.57 3.37 -49.88
C GLN A 13 -2.36 3.87 -48.44
N ARG A 14 -2.82 5.07 -48.10
CA ARG A 14 -2.75 5.60 -46.74
C ARG A 14 -3.73 4.89 -45.80
N VAL A 15 -4.94 4.61 -46.27
CA VAL A 15 -5.94 3.83 -45.51
C VAL A 15 -5.41 2.44 -45.19
N GLU A 16 -4.83 1.74 -46.18
CA GLU A 16 -4.25 0.40 -45.99
C GLU A 16 -3.09 0.41 -44.98
N LYS A 17 -2.21 1.41 -45.04
CA LYS A 17 -1.13 1.58 -44.03
C LYS A 17 -1.70 1.78 -42.63
N ILE A 18 -2.76 2.56 -42.48
CA ILE A 18 -3.43 2.80 -41.20
C ILE A 18 -4.08 1.51 -40.69
N ASP A 19 -4.74 0.75 -41.55
CA ASP A 19 -5.42 -0.50 -41.14
C ASP A 19 -4.42 -1.58 -40.75
N HIS A 20 -3.30 -1.70 -41.47
CA HIS A 20 -2.20 -2.59 -41.06
C HIS A 20 -1.59 -2.15 -39.71
N ALA A 21 -1.46 -0.85 -39.47
CA ALA A 21 -0.99 -0.34 -38.17
C ALA A 21 -1.96 -0.66 -37.02
N LYS A 22 -3.29 -0.59 -37.24
CA LYS A 22 -4.29 -0.98 -36.24
C LYS A 22 -4.20 -2.45 -35.87
N ILE A 23 -4.08 -3.34 -36.87
CA ILE A 23 -3.90 -4.78 -36.64
C ILE A 23 -2.67 -5.02 -35.77
N ARG A 24 -1.55 -4.35 -36.08
CA ARG A 24 -0.31 -4.49 -35.30
C ARG A 24 -0.47 -3.98 -33.85
N ILE A 25 -1.22 -2.90 -33.65
CA ILE A 25 -1.54 -2.39 -32.31
C ILE A 25 -2.33 -3.43 -31.52
N ASP A 26 -3.31 -4.09 -32.13
CA ASP A 26 -4.14 -5.08 -31.46
C ASP A 26 -3.37 -6.36 -31.12
N GLU A 27 -2.44 -6.79 -31.98
CA GLU A 27 -1.48 -7.86 -31.66
C GLU A 27 -0.60 -7.51 -30.45
N ILE A 28 -0.10 -6.26 -30.36
CA ILE A 28 0.72 -5.81 -29.24
C ILE A 28 -0.11 -5.78 -27.95
N LYS A 29 -1.35 -5.28 -28.00
CA LYS A 29 -2.26 -5.30 -26.84
C LYS A 29 -2.52 -6.72 -26.35
N ALA A 30 -2.74 -7.68 -27.25
CA ALA A 30 -2.94 -9.06 -26.88
C ALA A 30 -1.71 -9.66 -26.17
N LYS A 31 -0.50 -9.33 -26.64
CA LYS A 31 0.75 -9.73 -25.98
C LYS A 31 0.92 -9.10 -24.60
N VAL A 32 0.60 -7.81 -24.47
CA VAL A 32 0.64 -7.12 -23.16
C VAL A 32 -0.31 -7.80 -22.18
N ASN A 33 -1.56 -8.08 -22.58
CA ASN A 33 -2.52 -8.78 -21.73
C ASN A 33 -2.02 -10.18 -21.30
N SER A 34 -1.34 -10.91 -22.20
CA SER A 34 -0.73 -12.20 -21.87
C SER A 34 0.39 -12.06 -20.84
N LEU A 35 1.29 -11.10 -21.02
CA LEU A 35 2.39 -10.83 -20.10
C LEU A 35 1.87 -10.35 -18.73
N GLU A 36 0.80 -9.55 -18.70
CA GLU A 36 0.15 -9.14 -17.47
C GLU A 36 -0.44 -10.33 -16.69
N LYS A 37 -0.97 -11.33 -17.41
CA LYS A 37 -1.45 -12.58 -16.81
C LYS A 37 -0.30 -13.42 -16.26
N GLU A 38 0.79 -13.58 -17.00
CA GLU A 38 1.99 -14.27 -16.52
C GLU A 38 2.59 -13.59 -15.29
N LEU A 39 2.65 -12.24 -15.29
CA LEU A 39 3.07 -11.46 -14.13
C LEU A 39 2.15 -11.69 -12.92
N LEU A 40 0.84 -11.85 -13.16
CA LEU A 40 -0.10 -12.18 -12.10
C LEU A 40 0.18 -13.56 -11.53
N GLU A 41 0.47 -14.56 -12.38
CA GLU A 41 0.83 -15.94 -12.00
C GLU A 41 2.12 -16.00 -11.18
N ILE A 42 3.18 -15.31 -11.62
CA ILE A 42 4.44 -15.17 -10.89
C ILE A 42 4.19 -14.56 -9.50
N LYS A 43 3.39 -13.49 -9.42
CA LYS A 43 2.99 -12.90 -8.14
C LYS A 43 2.23 -13.88 -7.25
N GLN A 44 1.56 -14.90 -7.78
CA GLN A 44 0.90 -15.95 -6.97
C GLN A 44 1.88 -17.03 -6.52
N LEU A 45 2.89 -17.34 -7.33
CA LEU A 45 3.93 -18.30 -6.99
C LEU A 45 4.86 -17.75 -5.89
N ASP A 46 5.20 -16.46 -5.93
CA ASP A 46 5.93 -15.78 -4.83
C ASP A 46 5.16 -15.89 -3.50
N ARG A 47 3.81 -15.87 -3.53
CA ARG A 47 2.97 -16.09 -2.35
C ARG A 47 3.07 -17.51 -1.78
N LEU A 48 3.30 -18.52 -2.62
CA LEU A 48 3.34 -19.94 -2.22
C LEU A 48 4.71 -20.36 -1.67
N PHE A 49 5.81 -19.81 -2.19
CA PHE A 49 7.15 -20.14 -1.72
C PHE A 49 7.41 -19.60 -0.30
N PHE A 50 6.82 -18.46 0.07
CA PHE A 50 6.98 -17.84 1.39
C PHE A 50 6.39 -18.65 2.56
N CYS A 51 5.39 -19.51 2.31
CA CYS A 51 4.79 -20.36 3.34
C CYS A 51 5.68 -21.54 3.77
N LYS A 52 6.76 -21.84 3.02
CA LYS A 52 7.70 -22.94 3.33
C LYS A 52 9.05 -22.48 3.86
N ASP A 53 9.47 -21.26 3.55
CA ASP A 53 10.82 -20.77 3.88
C ASP A 53 10.94 -20.10 5.27
N THR A 54 9.88 -20.09 6.08
CA THR A 54 9.85 -19.41 7.39
C THR A 54 10.78 -20.02 8.46
N VAL A 55 11.50 -21.10 8.17
CA VAL A 55 12.35 -21.77 9.18
C VAL A 55 13.86 -21.50 9.02
N GLU A 56 14.41 -21.20 7.84
CA GLU A 56 15.87 -21.40 7.69
C GLU A 56 16.80 -20.25 7.31
N LYS A 57 16.39 -19.11 6.73
CA LYS A 57 17.42 -18.15 6.25
C LYS A 57 17.16 -16.67 6.54
N SER A 58 17.69 -16.27 7.70
CA SER A 58 18.66 -15.17 7.86
C SER A 58 18.34 -13.80 7.23
N ARG A 59 18.04 -12.82 8.10
CA ARG A 59 18.61 -11.46 8.13
C ARG A 59 18.79 -10.69 6.80
N LYS A 60 17.87 -10.79 5.84
CA LYS A 60 17.78 -9.83 4.73
C LYS A 60 16.33 -9.45 4.45
N THR A 61 15.93 -8.32 4.99
CA THR A 61 14.73 -7.55 4.66
C THR A 61 14.75 -7.25 3.16
N THR A 62 14.13 -8.11 2.36
CA THR A 62 13.95 -7.86 0.92
C THR A 62 12.54 -7.30 0.75
N ILE A 63 12.49 -5.98 0.51
CA ILE A 63 11.26 -5.21 0.28
C ILE A 63 10.66 -5.66 -1.06
N TYR A 64 9.50 -6.30 -1.03
CA TYR A 64 8.74 -6.58 -2.25
C TYR A 64 8.10 -5.30 -2.77
N LYS A 65 8.26 -5.06 -4.07
CA LYS A 65 7.62 -4.00 -4.86
C LYS A 65 6.14 -4.31 -5.09
N GLY A 66 5.36 -4.22 -4.02
CA GLY A 66 3.99 -3.75 -4.03
C GLY A 66 3.97 -2.70 -2.93
N ASP A 67 4.20 -1.43 -3.30
CA ASP A 67 4.69 -0.35 -2.44
C ASP A 67 3.88 -0.04 -1.16
N ASP A 68 2.79 -0.77 -0.89
CA ASP A 68 1.77 -0.45 0.10
C ASP A 68 1.81 -1.31 1.38
N ILE A 69 2.69 -2.32 1.50
CA ILE A 69 2.74 -3.22 2.68
C ILE A 69 4.17 -3.33 3.25
N LEU A 70 4.30 -3.23 4.57
CA LEU A 70 5.53 -3.44 5.33
C LEU A 70 5.40 -4.64 6.26
N PHE A 71 6.37 -5.54 6.24
CA PHE A 71 6.41 -6.71 7.14
C PHE A 71 7.26 -6.40 8.37
N VAL A 72 6.69 -6.58 9.55
CA VAL A 72 7.36 -6.41 10.83
C VAL A 72 7.06 -7.64 11.68
N ALA A 73 8.06 -8.52 11.82
CA ALA A 73 7.90 -9.85 12.43
C ALA A 73 6.76 -10.65 11.75
N GLU A 74 5.78 -11.14 12.51
CA GLU A 74 4.66 -11.94 12.00
C GLU A 74 3.50 -11.07 11.47
N LEU A 75 3.66 -9.75 11.45
CA LEU A 75 2.61 -8.79 11.11
C LEU A 75 2.94 -8.07 9.80
N SER A 76 1.89 -7.81 9.04
CA SER A 76 1.94 -6.98 7.84
C SER A 76 1.18 -5.68 8.11
N TYR A 77 1.85 -4.55 7.95
CA TYR A 77 1.31 -3.21 8.14
C TYR A 77 1.08 -2.53 6.79
N GLN A 78 0.05 -1.69 6.73
CA GLN A 78 -0.09 -0.73 5.65
C GLN A 78 1.11 0.23 5.67
N ARG A 79 1.82 0.38 4.54
CA ARG A 79 2.99 1.25 4.43
C ARG A 79 2.60 2.72 4.45
N PHE A 80 1.65 3.11 3.60
CA PHE A 80 1.18 4.49 3.52
C PHE A 80 -0.08 4.67 4.36
N PRO A 81 -0.01 5.31 5.53
CA PRO A 81 -1.22 5.62 6.29
C PRO A 81 -2.11 6.55 5.47
N ASN A 82 -3.42 6.39 5.61
CA ASN A 82 -4.35 7.36 5.03
C ASN A 82 -4.16 8.70 5.74
N TYR A 83 -3.79 9.75 5.01
CA TYR A 83 -3.61 11.09 5.57
C TYR A 83 -4.92 11.75 6.02
N LYS A 84 -6.06 11.04 5.93
CA LYS A 84 -7.33 11.43 6.54
C LYS A 84 -7.39 10.99 8.00
N ILE A 85 -7.55 11.95 8.90
CA ILE A 85 -7.91 11.69 10.30
C ILE A 85 -9.39 11.29 10.42
N VAL A 86 -9.67 10.28 11.23
CA VAL A 86 -10.98 9.64 11.38
C VAL A 86 -11.28 9.34 12.85
N THR A 87 -12.56 9.17 13.19
CA THR A 87 -12.93 8.67 14.52
C THR A 87 -12.53 7.21 14.70
N TRP A 88 -12.53 6.74 15.93
CA TRP A 88 -12.17 5.36 16.23
C TRP A 88 -13.13 4.36 15.56
N GLU A 89 -14.43 4.64 15.57
CA GLU A 89 -15.44 3.83 14.89
C GLU A 89 -15.25 3.85 13.36
N GLU A 90 -15.02 5.04 12.77
CA GLU A 90 -14.77 5.18 11.34
C GLU A 90 -13.53 4.39 10.90
N ALA A 91 -12.46 4.39 11.72
CA ALA A 91 -11.25 3.62 11.44
C ALA A 91 -11.51 2.11 11.44
N ASN A 92 -12.24 1.60 12.43
CA ASN A 92 -12.63 0.19 12.49
C ASN A 92 -13.51 -0.23 11.31
N GLU A 93 -14.46 0.63 10.91
CA GLU A 93 -15.29 0.37 9.74
C GLU A 93 -14.50 0.37 8.43
N TYR A 94 -13.54 1.30 8.30
CA TYR A 94 -12.70 1.38 7.13
C TYR A 94 -11.82 0.15 6.97
N ALA A 95 -11.26 -0.39 8.06
CA ALA A 95 -10.45 -1.59 8.04
C ALA A 95 -11.17 -2.77 7.35
N LYS A 96 -12.47 -2.97 7.66
CA LYS A 96 -13.30 -4.04 7.07
C LYS A 96 -13.47 -3.90 5.55
N LYS A 97 -13.44 -2.67 5.04
CA LYS A 97 -13.57 -2.33 3.61
C LYS A 97 -12.23 -2.28 2.89
N LEU A 98 -11.12 -2.30 3.63
CA LEU A 98 -9.79 -2.12 3.07
C LEU A 98 -9.38 -3.33 2.22
N ARG A 99 -8.88 -3.06 1.01
CA ARG A 99 -8.40 -4.06 0.05
C ARG A 99 -7.03 -3.65 -0.48
N ILE A 100 -5.99 -3.91 0.30
CA ILE A 100 -4.60 -3.59 -0.06
C ILE A 100 -3.83 -4.90 -0.29
N GLY A 101 -3.02 -4.94 -1.35
CA GLY A 101 -2.21 -6.12 -1.71
C GLY A 101 -3.02 -7.39 -1.99
N GLY A 102 -4.32 -7.27 -2.30
CA GLY A 102 -5.24 -8.40 -2.48
C GLY A 102 -5.82 -8.98 -1.18
N TYR A 103 -5.47 -8.40 -0.02
CA TYR A 103 -5.94 -8.86 1.29
C TYR A 103 -7.17 -8.07 1.78
N ASN A 104 -8.04 -8.74 2.53
CA ASN A 104 -9.30 -8.20 3.06
C ASN A 104 -9.47 -8.36 4.58
N ASP A 105 -8.45 -8.88 5.25
CA ASP A 105 -8.36 -9.22 6.67
C ASP A 105 -7.66 -8.11 7.49
N TRP A 106 -7.69 -6.88 6.99
CA TRP A 106 -7.11 -5.72 7.65
C TRP A 106 -7.93 -5.32 8.89
N ARG A 107 -7.22 -4.96 9.95
CA ARG A 107 -7.78 -4.44 11.20
C ARG A 107 -6.93 -3.30 11.73
N LEU A 108 -7.46 -2.56 12.71
CA LEU A 108 -6.61 -1.69 13.52
C LEU A 108 -5.62 -2.55 14.34
N PRO A 109 -4.39 -2.05 14.55
CA PRO A 109 -3.42 -2.67 15.43
C PRO A 109 -3.79 -2.46 16.90
N THR A 110 -3.46 -3.44 17.72
CA THR A 110 -3.45 -3.31 19.19
C THR A 110 -2.37 -2.32 19.63
N ILE A 111 -2.43 -1.84 20.87
CA ILE A 111 -1.46 -0.87 21.38
C ILE A 111 -0.06 -1.48 21.37
N GLU A 112 0.08 -2.75 21.77
CA GLU A 112 1.34 -3.47 21.79
C GLU A 112 1.92 -3.67 20.37
N GLU A 113 1.06 -3.74 19.35
CA GLU A 113 1.49 -3.80 17.96
C GLU A 113 1.98 -2.45 17.43
N LEU A 114 1.39 -1.34 17.88
CA LEU A 114 1.88 0.01 17.55
C LEU A 114 3.17 0.33 18.29
N GLU A 115 3.27 -0.02 19.58
CA GLU A 115 4.46 0.20 20.39
C GLU A 115 5.69 -0.52 19.83
N ARG A 116 5.52 -1.67 19.18
CA ARG A 116 6.62 -2.36 18.48
C ARG A 116 7.21 -1.55 17.33
N LEU A 117 6.46 -0.57 16.80
CA LEU A 117 6.98 0.34 15.77
C LEU A 117 7.76 1.50 16.39
N LEU A 118 7.68 1.74 17.70
CA LEU A 118 8.40 2.80 18.38
C LEU A 118 9.91 2.54 18.40
N THR A 119 10.68 3.62 18.34
CA THR A 119 12.13 3.58 18.53
C THR A 119 12.53 4.39 19.75
N LYS A 120 13.64 4.02 20.40
CA LYS A 120 14.14 4.71 21.60
C LYS A 120 14.68 6.12 21.33
N GLN A 121 15.01 6.44 20.08
CA GLN A 121 15.61 7.71 19.68
C GLN A 121 14.80 8.30 18.54
N SER A 122 14.58 9.62 18.60
CA SER A 122 13.92 10.32 17.50
C SER A 122 14.80 10.33 16.26
N MET A 123 14.21 10.04 15.10
CA MET A 123 14.81 10.26 13.79
C MET A 123 14.07 11.39 13.06
N LYS A 124 14.76 12.06 12.15
CA LYS A 124 14.17 13.13 11.32
C LYS A 124 13.86 12.62 9.94
N ASN A 125 12.65 12.87 9.46
CA ASN A 125 12.29 12.64 8.06
C ASN A 125 12.91 13.72 7.15
N SER A 126 12.68 13.61 5.83
CA SER A 126 13.11 14.61 4.84
C SER A 126 12.61 16.05 5.12
N LYS A 127 11.48 16.21 5.81
CA LYS A 127 10.90 17.50 6.23
C LYS A 127 11.50 18.05 7.54
N ARG A 128 12.43 17.32 8.16
CA ARG A 128 13.03 17.62 9.47
C ARG A 128 12.09 17.47 10.68
N ASP A 129 10.93 16.85 10.49
CA ASP A 129 10.03 16.48 11.57
C ASP A 129 10.59 15.28 12.33
N SER A 130 10.57 15.37 13.66
CA SER A 130 11.11 14.31 14.53
C SER A 130 10.05 13.25 14.79
N HIS A 131 10.43 11.99 14.64
CA HIS A 131 9.57 10.84 14.86
C HIS A 131 10.32 9.73 15.61
N TYR A 132 9.62 9.05 16.51
CA TYR A 132 10.08 7.89 17.26
C TYR A 132 9.55 6.60 16.64
N ILE A 133 9.84 6.35 15.36
CA ILE A 133 9.29 5.20 14.62
C ILE A 133 10.36 4.49 13.81
N LEU A 134 10.16 3.20 13.49
CA LEU A 134 11.04 2.45 12.59
C LEU A 134 11.31 3.20 11.27
N ARG A 135 12.55 3.12 10.81
CA ARG A 135 13.06 3.87 9.63
C ARG A 135 12.23 3.65 8.37
N ASP A 136 11.68 2.45 8.18
CA ASP A 136 10.89 2.10 6.99
C ASP A 136 9.57 2.88 6.89
N PHE A 137 9.06 3.42 8.00
CA PHE A 137 7.89 4.28 8.05
C PHE A 137 8.24 5.78 8.06
N LEU A 138 9.49 6.16 8.29
CA LEU A 138 9.87 7.53 8.63
C LEU A 138 9.44 8.57 7.58
N GLU A 139 9.61 8.28 6.30
CA GLU A 139 9.33 9.24 5.22
C GLU A 139 7.85 9.44 4.92
N VAL A 140 6.98 8.55 5.40
CA VAL A 140 5.53 8.58 5.14
C VAL A 140 4.74 9.10 6.33
N MET A 141 5.41 9.40 7.45
CA MET A 141 4.75 9.84 8.67
C MET A 141 4.36 11.33 8.61
N PRO A 142 3.10 11.68 8.96
CA PRO A 142 2.67 13.06 9.09
C PRO A 142 3.30 13.75 10.31
N GLN A 143 3.39 15.08 10.30
CA GLN A 143 4.02 15.84 11.40
C GLN A 143 3.42 15.54 12.79
N ASP A 144 2.10 15.41 12.87
CA ASP A 144 1.36 15.05 14.09
C ASP A 144 0.92 13.58 14.05
N SER A 145 1.88 12.66 14.09
CA SER A 145 1.68 11.21 13.90
C SER A 145 1.01 10.49 15.08
N CYS A 146 -0.22 10.86 15.42
CA CYS A 146 -1.04 10.16 16.41
C CYS A 146 -1.95 9.13 15.74
N PHE A 147 -1.79 7.85 16.09
CA PHE A 147 -2.49 6.73 15.44
C PHE A 147 -3.39 5.97 16.40
N TRP A 148 -4.62 5.71 15.97
CA TRP A 148 -5.58 4.88 16.70
C TRP A 148 -5.09 3.44 16.86
N SER A 149 -5.29 2.90 18.06
CA SER A 149 -5.25 1.48 18.35
C SER A 149 -6.66 0.87 18.39
N SER A 150 -6.78 -0.43 18.14
CA SER A 150 -7.98 -1.22 18.45
C SER A 150 -8.18 -1.45 19.95
N THR A 151 -7.17 -1.19 20.79
CA THR A 151 -7.26 -1.39 22.24
C THR A 151 -8.13 -0.29 22.87
N GLU A 152 -9.24 -0.70 23.46
CA GLU A 152 -10.16 0.18 24.18
C GLU A 152 -9.73 0.34 25.64
N GLU A 153 -9.86 1.55 26.17
CA GLU A 153 -9.74 1.80 27.61
C GLU A 153 -11.10 1.61 28.29
N ASN A 154 -12.15 2.14 27.67
CA ASN A 154 -13.53 1.95 28.08
C ASN A 154 -14.48 2.30 26.90
N GLU A 155 -15.78 2.33 27.17
CA GLU A 155 -16.80 2.61 26.15
C GLU A 155 -16.58 3.94 25.40
N LEU A 156 -16.02 4.96 26.06
CA LEU A 156 -15.82 6.30 25.50
C LEU A 156 -14.38 6.55 25.02
N TYR A 157 -13.41 5.75 25.45
CA TYR A 157 -11.99 6.02 25.24
C TYR A 157 -11.24 4.82 24.63
N ALA A 158 -10.34 5.09 23.70
CA ALA A 158 -9.43 4.11 23.11
C ALA A 158 -8.00 4.63 23.09
N TRP A 159 -7.04 3.72 23.00
CA TRP A 159 -5.61 4.04 23.01
C TRP A 159 -5.12 4.61 21.67
N VAL A 160 -4.16 5.52 21.75
CA VAL A 160 -3.47 6.19 20.65
C VAL A 160 -1.98 6.15 20.91
N VAL A 161 -1.19 5.92 19.86
CA VAL A 161 0.28 6.05 19.91
C VAL A 161 0.70 7.29 19.11
N ASP A 162 1.47 8.18 19.74
CA ASP A 162 2.03 9.38 19.13
C ASP A 162 3.47 9.10 18.68
N PHE A 163 3.66 8.81 17.40
CA PHE A 163 5.00 8.62 16.82
C PHE A 163 5.78 9.93 16.66
N GLY A 164 5.14 11.10 16.74
CA GLY A 164 5.85 12.38 16.73
C GLY A 164 6.61 12.61 18.04
N LYS A 165 6.11 12.05 19.14
CA LYS A 165 6.66 12.26 20.48
C LYS A 165 7.08 11.01 21.23
N GLY A 166 6.75 9.83 20.71
CA GLY A 166 7.20 8.54 21.22
C GLY A 166 6.47 8.05 22.47
N TYR A 167 5.22 8.46 22.68
CA TYR A 167 4.43 8.03 23.84
C TYR A 167 3.00 7.68 23.43
N ASP A 168 2.33 6.90 24.28
CA ASP A 168 0.96 6.43 24.12
C ASP A 168 0.04 7.04 25.19
N TYR A 169 -1.26 7.08 24.88
CA TYR A 169 -2.30 7.59 25.78
C TYR A 169 -3.69 7.26 25.23
N TRP A 170 -4.71 7.31 26.08
CA TRP A 170 -6.10 7.18 25.65
C TRP A 170 -6.74 8.52 25.25
N ARG A 171 -7.67 8.44 24.31
CA ARG A 171 -8.46 9.58 23.79
C ARG A 171 -9.91 9.19 23.58
N ARG A 172 -10.78 10.19 23.62
CA ARG A 172 -12.21 10.01 23.33
C ARG A 172 -12.37 9.50 21.90
N LYS A 173 -13.14 8.43 21.71
CA LYS A 173 -13.38 7.79 20.40
C LYS A 173 -13.99 8.74 19.36
N THR A 174 -14.68 9.78 19.83
CA THR A 174 -15.27 10.85 18.99
C THR A 174 -14.25 11.85 18.41
N LEU A 175 -13.01 11.86 18.91
CA LEU A 175 -11.93 12.68 18.35
C LEU A 175 -11.39 12.03 17.06
N LYS A 176 -10.65 12.80 16.27
CA LYS A 176 -10.11 12.34 14.98
C LYS A 176 -8.59 12.23 15.04
N TYR A 177 -8.08 11.05 14.70
CA TYR A 177 -6.66 10.73 14.61
C TYR A 177 -6.37 9.91 13.37
N TYR A 178 -5.08 9.72 13.06
CA TYR A 178 -4.69 8.86 11.95
C TYR A 178 -4.97 7.39 12.27
N ALA A 179 -5.01 6.57 11.23
CA ALA A 179 -5.15 5.13 11.35
C ALA A 179 -4.14 4.45 10.40
N ILE A 180 -3.50 3.42 10.93
CA ILE A 180 -2.68 2.48 10.19
C ILE A 180 -3.30 1.10 10.44
N TYR A 181 -3.22 0.21 9.45
CA TYR A 181 -3.88 -1.08 9.53
C TYR A 181 -2.86 -2.21 9.50
N VAL A 182 -3.18 -3.28 10.21
CA VAL A 182 -2.34 -4.47 10.33
C VAL A 182 -3.15 -5.72 9.99
N ARG A 183 -2.45 -6.77 9.55
CA ARG A 183 -2.96 -8.12 9.39
C ARG A 183 -1.91 -9.14 9.86
N LYS A 184 -2.35 -10.35 10.20
CA LYS A 184 -1.42 -11.47 10.45
C LYS A 184 -0.92 -12.01 9.11
N THR A 185 0.36 -12.32 9.04
CA THR A 185 1.01 -12.79 7.81
C THR A 185 0.78 -14.27 7.60
#